data_AF-A0A8C0FWY9-F1
#
_entry.id   AF-A0A8C0FWY9-F1
#
_cell.length_a   1.000
_cell.length_b   1.000
_cell.length_c   1.000
_cell.angle_alpha   90.00
_cell.angle_beta   90.00
_cell.angle_gamma   90.00
#
_symmetry.space_group_name_H-M   'P 1'
#
loop_
_entity.id
_entity.type
_entity.pdbx_description
1 polymer ?
#
loop_
_entity_poly.entity_id
_entity_poly.type
_entity_poly.pdbx_seq_one_letter_code
_entity_poly.pdbx_strand_id
1 'polypeptide(L)'
;MWDTRGHKHRDTQGHGTQTSTQHGHWDRCGTRKGTSTGTRKQHGDWDRHTDKDTSQADGQTHRWAHRAREDQARHTQTQGLLASCGLGMSDHRAVAAEWIERQQAKNKFYYYHQKFRRVPDLSECLEDDYLCFFEAEAQWKRDRMVDQEIVEIIRERLGACKQREGPNQFQNCAKEAEQLLQVTKAYQDRYGDLGVHGNARTCLMKQKHRMMEERKAQADASQET
;
A
#
# COMPACT_ATOMS: atom_id res chain seq x y z
N MET A 1 53.93 16.50 42.13
CA MET A 1 54.61 17.47 41.24
C MET A 1 54.54 16.84 39.84
N TRP A 2 53.55 17.06 38.97
CA TRP A 2 52.58 18.14 38.77
C TRP A 2 51.27 17.57 38.20
N ASP A 3 50.16 18.20 38.58
CA ASP A 3 48.85 18.09 37.96
C ASP A 3 48.70 19.29 37.01
N THR A 4 48.23 19.10 35.77
CA THR A 4 47.47 20.13 35.04
C THR A 4 46.75 19.57 33.79
N ARG A 5 45.42 19.60 33.87
CA ARG A 5 44.49 20.27 32.92
C ARG A 5 44.77 20.14 31.41
N GLY A 6 43.99 19.30 30.74
CA GLY A 6 43.79 19.32 29.29
C GLY A 6 42.54 20.11 28.90
N HIS A 7 42.76 21.26 28.26
CA HIS A 7 41.76 22.20 27.74
C HIS A 7 40.79 21.58 26.71
N LYS A 8 39.49 21.88 26.88
CA LYS A 8 38.49 21.84 25.80
C LYS A 8 38.76 22.99 24.84
N HIS A 9 39.02 22.68 23.57
CA HIS A 9 38.83 23.61 22.46
C HIS A 9 37.60 23.17 21.66
N ARG A 10 36.60 24.04 21.71
CA ARG A 10 35.43 24.09 20.83
C ARG A 10 35.82 25.03 19.68
N ASP A 11 35.21 24.79 18.52
CA ASP A 11 34.99 25.69 17.38
C ASP A 11 35.60 25.21 16.07
N THR A 12 34.75 24.68 15.19
CA THR A 12 34.72 25.07 13.78
C THR A 12 33.29 24.98 13.27
N GLN A 13 32.81 26.14 12.80
CA GLN A 13 31.55 26.38 12.11
C GLN A 13 31.57 25.71 10.73
N GLY A 14 30.45 25.13 10.32
CA GLY A 14 30.19 24.69 8.96
C GLY A 14 28.88 25.28 8.48
N HIS A 15 28.96 26.36 7.70
CA HIS A 15 27.85 26.97 6.99
C HIS A 15 27.34 26.02 5.91
N GLY A 16 26.13 25.49 6.08
CA GLY A 16 25.39 24.79 5.03
C GLY A 16 24.39 25.74 4.37
N THR A 17 24.73 26.26 3.21
CA THR A 17 23.82 26.97 2.30
C THR A 17 22.71 26.02 1.83
N GLN A 18 21.47 26.29 2.24
CA GLN A 18 20.28 25.61 1.73
C GLN A 18 19.88 26.25 0.40
N THR A 19 20.11 25.55 -0.71
CA THR A 19 19.52 25.89 -2.01
C THR A 19 18.10 25.34 -2.05
N SER A 20 17.11 26.20 -1.79
CA SER A 20 15.70 25.89 -1.97
C SER A 20 15.34 26.01 -3.46
N THR A 21 15.35 24.89 -4.18
CA THR A 21 14.74 24.81 -5.51
C THR A 21 13.23 24.65 -5.33
N GLN A 22 12.49 25.74 -5.51
CA GLN A 22 11.03 25.74 -5.58
C GLN A 22 10.62 25.16 -6.93
N HIS A 23 10.10 23.92 -6.93
CA HIS A 23 9.45 23.35 -8.11
C HIS A 23 8.02 23.88 -8.23
N GLY A 24 7.67 24.20 -9.48
CA GLY A 24 6.49 24.94 -9.88
C GLY A 24 5.16 24.28 -9.53
N HIS A 25 4.26 25.15 -9.09
CA HIS A 25 2.83 25.00 -9.04
C HIS A 25 2.25 25.09 -10.46
N TRP A 26 1.54 24.05 -10.91
CA TRP A 26 0.66 24.11 -12.07
C TRP A 26 -0.70 23.51 -11.70
N ASP A 27 -1.67 24.41 -11.66
CA ASP A 27 -3.08 24.15 -11.43
C ASP A 27 -3.79 23.61 -12.68
N ARG A 28 -4.76 22.72 -12.42
CA ARG A 28 -6.09 22.66 -13.05
C ARG A 28 -6.17 22.39 -14.56
N CYS A 29 -6.36 21.12 -14.92
CA CYS A 29 -6.93 20.74 -16.21
C CYS A 29 -8.45 21.02 -16.20
N GLY A 30 -8.87 21.98 -17.03
CA GLY A 30 -10.27 22.32 -17.31
C GLY A 30 -10.90 21.34 -18.30
N THR A 31 -12.07 20.83 -17.96
CA THR A 31 -12.88 19.98 -18.84
C THR A 31 -13.60 20.79 -19.90
N ARG A 32 -13.51 20.28 -21.14
CA ARG A 32 -14.09 20.81 -22.37
C ARG A 32 -15.61 20.57 -22.40
N LYS A 33 -16.37 21.60 -22.76
CA LYS A 33 -17.83 21.54 -23.00
C LYS A 33 -18.14 20.64 -24.21
N GLY A 34 -18.96 19.60 -23.99
CA GLY A 34 -19.57 18.80 -25.04
C GLY A 34 -20.94 19.35 -25.42
N THR A 35 -21.15 19.51 -26.73
CA THR A 35 -22.30 20.08 -27.42
C THR A 35 -23.55 19.21 -27.34
N SER A 36 -24.69 19.89 -27.26
CA SER A 36 -26.06 19.40 -27.31
C SER A 36 -26.48 18.91 -28.70
N THR A 37 -27.13 17.75 -28.78
CA THR A 37 -28.16 17.46 -29.79
C THR A 37 -29.29 16.71 -29.12
N GLY A 38 -30.49 17.31 -29.20
CA GLY A 38 -31.69 16.79 -28.55
C GLY A 38 -32.39 15.70 -29.34
N THR A 39 -33.16 14.90 -28.60
CA THR A 39 -34.31 14.17 -29.12
C THR A 39 -35.51 14.35 -28.18
N ARG A 40 -36.67 14.27 -28.81
CA ARG A 40 -37.94 14.88 -28.45
C ARG A 40 -38.89 13.84 -27.85
N LYS A 41 -39.66 14.29 -26.86
CA LYS A 41 -40.95 13.76 -26.34
C LYS A 41 -40.93 12.36 -25.71
N GLN A 42 -41.41 12.30 -24.47
CA GLN A 42 -42.83 12.04 -24.18
C GLN A 42 -43.16 12.46 -22.74
N HIS A 43 -44.18 13.29 -22.60
CA HIS A 43 -44.84 13.55 -21.32
C HIS A 43 -45.55 12.27 -20.90
N GLY A 44 -45.11 11.68 -19.79
CA GLY A 44 -45.78 10.60 -19.08
C GLY A 44 -46.20 11.10 -17.72
N ASP A 45 -47.49 11.37 -17.61
CA ASP A 45 -48.29 11.62 -16.43
C ASP A 45 -48.04 10.55 -15.34
N TRP A 46 -47.60 10.98 -14.16
CA TRP A 46 -47.54 10.17 -12.94
C TRP A 46 -47.88 11.06 -11.72
N ASP A 47 -49.00 11.78 -11.78
CA ASP A 47 -49.64 12.34 -10.58
C ASP A 47 -50.87 11.50 -10.19
N ARG A 48 -50.61 10.35 -9.55
CA ARG A 48 -51.56 9.72 -8.62
C ARG A 48 -50.87 8.61 -7.83
N HIS A 49 -51.09 8.61 -6.51
CA HIS A 49 -50.60 7.69 -5.47
C HIS A 49 -49.44 8.21 -4.61
N THR A 50 -49.62 9.38 -4.02
CA THR A 50 -49.14 9.61 -2.64
C THR A 50 -50.34 9.48 -1.71
N ASP A 51 -50.11 9.04 -0.47
CA ASP A 51 -51.05 9.05 0.68
C ASP A 51 -51.61 7.71 1.18
N LYS A 52 -51.07 6.55 0.80
CA LYS A 52 -51.43 5.28 1.48
C LYS A 52 -50.31 4.43 2.07
N ASP A 53 -49.04 4.71 1.76
CA ASP A 53 -47.94 3.87 2.23
C ASP A 53 -47.17 4.45 3.43
N THR A 54 -47.44 5.70 3.83
CA THR A 54 -46.71 6.37 4.92
C THR A 54 -47.10 5.84 6.31
N SER A 55 -48.31 5.27 6.50
CA SER A 55 -48.73 4.77 7.82
C SER A 55 -48.25 3.35 8.15
N GLN A 56 -47.76 2.59 7.16
CA GLN A 56 -47.32 1.20 7.35
C GLN A 56 -45.79 1.08 7.51
N ALA A 57 -45.04 2.10 7.09
CA ALA A 57 -43.61 2.23 7.31
C ALA A 57 -43.29 2.63 8.77
N ASP A 58 -44.10 3.49 9.38
CA ASP A 58 -43.87 3.97 10.77
C ASP A 58 -44.09 2.84 11.81
N GLY A 59 -45.05 1.95 11.59
CA GLY A 59 -45.28 0.80 12.49
C GLY A 59 -44.15 -0.24 12.47
N GLN A 60 -43.41 -0.34 11.36
CA GLN A 60 -42.28 -1.26 11.24
C GLN A 60 -41.03 -0.69 11.91
N THR A 61 -40.68 0.58 11.66
CA THR A 61 -39.50 1.23 12.25
C THR A 61 -39.54 1.26 13.78
N HIS A 62 -40.72 1.50 14.38
CA HIS A 62 -40.90 1.45 15.83
C HIS A 62 -40.69 0.03 16.41
N ARG A 63 -41.08 -1.03 15.70
CA ARG A 63 -40.88 -2.42 16.12
C ARG A 63 -39.42 -2.85 16.05
N TRP A 64 -38.69 -2.42 15.00
CA TRP A 64 -37.24 -2.64 14.89
C TRP A 64 -36.46 -1.88 15.97
N ALA A 65 -36.86 -0.65 16.30
CA ALA A 65 -36.25 0.14 17.37
C ALA A 65 -36.52 -0.42 18.78
N HIS A 66 -37.70 -1.02 19.02
CA HIS A 66 -38.01 -1.71 20.27
C HIS A 66 -37.23 -3.03 20.40
N ARG A 67 -37.17 -3.82 19.32
CA ARG A 67 -36.43 -5.09 19.29
C ARG A 67 -34.91 -4.86 19.43
N ALA A 68 -34.36 -3.81 18.82
CA ALA A 68 -32.96 -3.40 18.99
C ALA A 68 -32.65 -2.93 20.43
N ARG A 69 -33.59 -2.23 21.09
CA ARG A 69 -33.45 -1.86 22.51
C ARG A 69 -33.57 -3.05 23.45
N GLU A 70 -34.43 -4.02 23.15
CA GLU A 70 -34.52 -5.27 23.89
C GLU A 70 -33.28 -6.15 23.69
N ASP A 71 -32.68 -6.16 22.50
CA ASP A 71 -31.43 -6.88 22.23
C ASP A 71 -30.23 -6.20 22.90
N GLN A 72 -30.18 -4.85 22.94
CA GLN A 72 -29.21 -4.12 23.77
C GLN A 72 -29.42 -4.37 25.27
N ALA A 73 -30.67 -4.38 25.75
CA ALA A 73 -30.98 -4.68 27.14
C ALA A 73 -30.57 -6.12 27.52
N ARG A 74 -30.85 -7.10 26.64
CA ARG A 74 -30.39 -8.49 26.80
C ARG A 74 -28.86 -8.60 26.77
N HIS A 75 -28.16 -7.84 25.93
CA HIS A 75 -26.69 -7.77 25.91
C HIS A 75 -26.11 -7.13 27.19
N THR A 76 -26.71 -6.05 27.70
CA THR A 76 -26.26 -5.43 28.96
C THR A 76 -26.58 -6.28 30.19
N GLN A 77 -27.67 -7.05 30.16
CA GLN A 77 -28.04 -7.97 31.24
C GLN A 77 -27.20 -9.26 31.21
N THR A 78 -26.83 -9.76 30.02
CA THR A 78 -25.84 -10.85 29.89
C THR A 78 -24.43 -10.39 30.21
N GLN A 79 -24.04 -9.15 29.91
CA GLN A 79 -22.78 -8.56 30.39
C GLN A 79 -22.78 -8.35 31.91
N GLY A 80 -23.91 -8.01 32.53
CA GLY A 80 -24.06 -7.90 33.98
C GLY A 80 -24.01 -9.24 34.72
N LEU A 81 -24.61 -10.30 34.15
CA LEU A 81 -24.57 -11.65 34.73
C LEU A 81 -23.23 -12.37 34.50
N LEU A 82 -22.53 -12.07 33.40
CA LEU A 82 -21.14 -12.52 33.17
C LEU A 82 -20.13 -11.75 34.04
N ALA A 83 -20.46 -10.52 34.48
CA ALA A 83 -19.66 -9.79 35.45
C ALA A 83 -19.85 -10.28 36.90
N SER A 84 -20.98 -10.94 37.22
CA SER A 84 -21.28 -11.43 38.58
C SER A 84 -20.97 -12.92 38.81
N CYS A 85 -20.87 -13.73 37.77
CA CYS A 85 -20.27 -15.06 37.86
C CYS A 85 -18.78 -14.95 37.51
N GLY A 86 -18.00 -14.39 38.44
CA GLY A 86 -16.53 -14.37 38.42
C GLY A 86 -15.93 -15.76 38.61
N LEU A 87 -16.38 -16.74 37.83
CA LEU A 87 -15.60 -17.92 37.50
C LEU A 87 -14.76 -17.50 36.31
N GLY A 88 -13.51 -17.14 36.61
CA GLY A 88 -12.49 -16.91 35.61
C GLY A 88 -12.54 -18.03 34.58
N MET A 89 -13.00 -17.69 33.39
CA MET A 89 -12.65 -18.43 32.20
C MET A 89 -11.15 -18.21 32.06
N SER A 90 -10.38 -19.01 32.79
CA SER A 90 -8.95 -19.15 32.57
C SER A 90 -8.84 -19.66 31.15
N ASP A 91 -8.57 -18.74 30.22
CA ASP A 91 -8.25 -19.04 28.85
C ASP A 91 -7.08 -20.03 28.88
N HIS A 92 -7.37 -21.33 28.80
CA HIS A 92 -6.36 -22.38 28.83
C HIS A 92 -5.29 -22.14 27.75
N ARG A 93 -5.67 -21.46 26.66
CA ARG A 93 -4.79 -21.00 25.60
C ARG A 93 -3.81 -19.91 26.05
N ALA A 94 -4.23 -18.98 26.90
CA ALA A 94 -3.36 -17.95 27.47
C ALA A 94 -2.36 -18.56 28.47
N VAL A 95 -2.81 -19.49 29.32
CA VAL A 95 -1.93 -20.22 30.26
C VAL A 95 -0.88 -21.05 29.51
N ALA A 96 -1.26 -21.70 28.42
CA ALA A 96 -0.32 -22.44 27.58
C ALA A 96 0.70 -21.53 26.86
N ALA A 97 0.26 -20.39 26.33
CA ALA A 97 1.14 -19.40 25.70
C ALA A 97 2.18 -18.86 26.70
N GLU A 98 1.76 -18.50 27.91
CA GLU A 98 2.65 -18.04 28.97
C GLU A 98 3.70 -19.10 29.34
N TRP A 99 3.27 -20.37 29.44
CA TRP A 99 4.20 -21.47 29.70
C TRP A 99 5.23 -21.63 28.55
N ILE A 100 4.80 -21.55 27.29
CA ILE A 100 5.70 -21.62 26.12
C ILE A 100 6.69 -20.46 26.11
N GLU A 101 6.22 -19.23 26.30
CA GLU A 101 7.07 -18.04 26.35
C GLU A 101 8.08 -18.13 27.48
N ARG A 102 7.70 -18.67 28.64
CA ARG A 102 8.61 -18.93 29.76
C ARG A 102 9.69 -19.94 29.41
N GLN A 103 9.41 -20.94 28.56
CA GLN A 103 10.44 -21.87 28.09
C GLN A 103 11.34 -21.23 27.02
N GLN A 104 10.77 -20.47 26.07
CA GLN A 104 11.56 -19.75 25.06
C GLN A 104 12.47 -18.69 25.68
N ALA A 105 12.02 -18.00 26.74
CA ALA A 105 12.80 -17.01 27.46
C ALA A 105 14.05 -17.60 28.14
N LYS A 106 13.99 -18.87 28.55
CA LYS A 106 15.17 -19.57 29.11
C LYS A 106 16.25 -19.79 28.06
N ASN A 107 15.87 -20.02 26.81
CA ASN A 107 16.77 -20.34 25.69
C ASN A 107 16.50 -19.41 24.49
N LYS A 108 16.92 -18.15 24.60
CA LYS A 108 16.73 -17.17 23.52
C LYS A 108 17.75 -17.36 22.41
N PHE A 109 17.28 -17.71 21.21
CA PHE A 109 18.10 -17.77 20.00
C PHE A 109 18.05 -16.44 19.25
N TYR A 110 19.20 -15.96 18.81
CA TYR A 110 19.32 -14.73 18.01
C TYR A 110 19.50 -15.10 16.53
N TYR A 111 18.77 -14.43 15.65
CA TYR A 111 18.97 -14.50 14.20
C TYR A 111 19.14 -13.09 13.64
N TYR A 112 19.86 -12.99 12.53
CA TYR A 112 20.15 -11.71 11.88
C TYR A 112 19.65 -11.73 10.44
N HIS A 113 19.18 -10.57 9.97
CA HIS A 113 18.88 -10.39 8.56
C HIS A 113 20.17 -10.28 7.75
N GLN A 114 20.29 -11.10 6.71
CA GLN A 114 21.43 -11.07 5.80
C GLN A 114 21.44 -9.75 5.01
N LYS A 115 22.61 -9.09 4.98
CA LYS A 115 22.82 -7.85 4.22
C LYS A 115 23.76 -8.13 3.06
N PHE A 116 23.25 -8.03 1.84
CA PHE A 116 24.05 -8.12 0.62
C PHE A 116 24.60 -6.74 0.25
N ARG A 117 25.89 -6.66 -0.05
CA ARG A 117 26.47 -5.46 -0.66
C ARG A 117 26.01 -5.37 -2.12
N ARG A 118 25.94 -4.16 -2.66
CA ARG A 118 25.67 -3.94 -4.08
C ARG A 118 26.87 -4.40 -4.91
N VAL A 119 26.58 -4.98 -6.06
CA VAL A 119 27.51 -5.43 -7.09
C VAL A 119 27.27 -4.53 -8.32
N PRO A 120 28.29 -4.26 -9.14
CA PRO A 120 28.10 -3.58 -10.43
C PRO A 120 26.97 -4.20 -11.28
N ASP A 121 26.22 -3.34 -11.96
CA ASP A 121 25.14 -3.78 -12.84
C ASP A 121 25.69 -4.30 -14.18
N LEU A 122 24.84 -5.02 -14.92
CA LEU A 122 25.21 -5.63 -16.20
C LEU A 122 25.69 -4.60 -17.25
N SER A 123 25.32 -3.33 -17.13
CA SER A 123 25.77 -2.27 -18.04
C SER A 123 27.22 -1.83 -17.85
N GLU A 124 27.81 -2.11 -16.68
CA GLU A 124 29.18 -1.72 -16.33
C GLU A 124 30.18 -2.84 -16.62
N CYS A 125 29.70 -4.08 -16.78
CA CYS A 125 30.52 -5.23 -17.13
C CYS A 125 31.06 -5.14 -18.56
N LEU A 126 32.31 -5.59 -18.74
CA LEU A 126 32.91 -5.76 -20.06
C LEU A 126 32.26 -6.92 -20.81
N GLU A 127 32.25 -6.83 -22.14
CA GLU A 127 31.86 -7.95 -23.00
C GLU A 127 32.86 -9.11 -22.75
N ASP A 128 32.33 -10.32 -22.52
CA ASP A 128 33.05 -11.57 -22.17
C ASP A 128 33.53 -11.77 -20.72
N ASP A 129 33.27 -10.83 -19.79
CA ASP A 129 33.52 -11.09 -18.36
C ASP A 129 32.38 -11.89 -17.71
N TYR A 130 32.51 -13.22 -17.73
CA TYR A 130 31.53 -14.13 -17.16
C TYR A 130 31.37 -14.02 -15.63
N LEU A 131 32.41 -13.60 -14.90
CA LEU A 131 32.32 -13.45 -13.44
C LEU A 131 31.47 -12.23 -13.09
N CYS A 132 31.71 -11.10 -13.78
CA CYS A 132 30.89 -9.90 -13.62
C CYS A 132 29.41 -10.19 -13.96
N PHE A 133 29.16 -10.90 -15.07
CA PHE A 133 27.80 -11.28 -15.44
C PHE A 133 27.13 -12.18 -14.40
N PHE A 134 27.84 -13.14 -13.82
CA PHE A 134 27.28 -14.02 -12.81
C PHE A 134 26.87 -13.26 -11.54
N GLU A 135 27.73 -12.37 -11.05
CA GLU A 135 27.42 -11.58 -9.84
C GLU A 135 26.28 -10.58 -10.09
N ALA A 136 26.27 -9.92 -11.25
CA ALA A 136 25.21 -8.99 -11.66
C ALA A 136 23.87 -9.72 -11.82
N GLU A 137 23.86 -10.91 -12.43
CA GLU A 137 22.66 -11.73 -12.53
C GLU A 137 22.15 -12.20 -11.16
N ALA A 138 23.06 -12.55 -10.25
CA ALA A 138 22.69 -12.93 -8.89
C ALA A 138 22.05 -11.75 -8.13
N GLN A 139 22.57 -10.54 -8.33
CA GLN A 139 21.99 -9.32 -7.77
C GLN A 139 20.59 -9.06 -8.33
N TRP A 140 20.43 -9.12 -9.65
CA TRP A 140 19.14 -8.96 -10.32
C TRP A 140 18.10 -9.99 -9.86
N LYS A 141 18.48 -11.27 -9.69
CA LYS A 141 17.58 -12.31 -9.18
C LYS A 141 17.10 -12.01 -7.77
N ARG A 142 17.99 -11.52 -6.89
CA ARG A 142 17.61 -11.10 -5.52
C ARG A 142 16.65 -9.92 -5.55
N ASP A 143 16.96 -8.90 -6.34
CA ASP A 143 16.12 -7.70 -6.42
C ASP A 143 14.73 -8.02 -7.01
N ARG A 144 14.66 -8.94 -7.99
CA ARG A 144 13.38 -9.45 -8.50
C ARG A 144 12.55 -10.16 -7.43
N MET A 145 13.17 -10.99 -6.59
CA MET A 145 12.45 -11.63 -5.47
C MET A 145 11.95 -10.60 -4.45
N VAL A 146 12.77 -9.59 -4.13
CA VAL A 146 12.36 -8.49 -3.24
C VAL A 146 11.20 -7.70 -3.84
N ASP A 147 11.23 -7.39 -5.13
CA ASP A 147 10.16 -6.68 -5.81
C ASP A 147 8.85 -7.47 -5.87
N GLN A 148 8.91 -8.81 -5.95
CA GLN A 148 7.74 -9.67 -5.84
C GLN A 148 7.08 -9.55 -4.46
N GLU A 149 7.88 -9.62 -3.40
CA GLU A 149 7.39 -9.44 -2.03
C GLU A 149 6.85 -8.02 -1.78
N ILE A 150 7.43 -6.99 -2.40
CA ILE A 150 6.89 -5.62 -2.34
C ILE A 150 5.47 -5.57 -2.90
N VAL A 151 5.24 -6.17 -4.07
CA VAL A 151 3.90 -6.23 -4.67
C VAL A 151 2.93 -6.97 -3.74
N GLU A 152 3.37 -8.08 -3.14
CA GLU A 152 2.52 -8.89 -2.26
C GLU A 152 2.17 -8.16 -0.96
N ILE A 153 3.11 -7.44 -0.36
CA ILE A 153 2.84 -6.59 0.83
C ILE A 153 1.77 -5.53 0.51
N ILE A 154 1.82 -4.89 -0.67
CA ILE A 154 0.82 -3.89 -1.05
C ILE A 154 -0.55 -4.53 -1.32
N ARG A 155 -0.58 -5.76 -1.86
CA ARG A 155 -1.82 -6.54 -2.01
C ARG A 155 -2.42 -6.90 -0.65
N GLU A 156 -1.60 -7.32 0.30
CA GLU A 156 -2.03 -7.63 1.66
C GLU A 156 -2.64 -6.39 2.33
N ARG A 157 -2.03 -5.20 2.16
CA ARG A 157 -2.60 -3.94 2.67
C ARG A 157 -4.01 -3.69 2.12
N LEU A 158 -4.18 -3.78 0.80
CA LEU A 158 -5.48 -3.65 0.16
C LEU A 158 -6.47 -4.70 0.69
N GLY A 159 -6.04 -5.95 0.90
CA GLY A 159 -6.86 -7.00 1.50
C GLY A 159 -7.27 -6.67 2.93
N ALA A 160 -6.35 -6.16 3.74
CA ALA A 160 -6.60 -5.77 5.13
C ALA A 160 -7.57 -4.59 5.23
N CYS A 161 -7.47 -3.59 4.34
CA CYS A 161 -8.39 -2.47 4.32
C CYS A 161 -9.80 -2.89 3.89
N LYS A 162 -9.92 -3.71 2.85
CA LYS A 162 -11.22 -4.32 2.46
C LYS A 162 -11.87 -5.07 3.63
N GLN A 163 -11.08 -5.84 4.38
CA GLN A 163 -11.57 -6.57 5.54
C GLN A 163 -12.00 -5.65 6.70
N ARG A 164 -11.32 -4.52 6.91
CA ARG A 164 -11.65 -3.54 7.95
C ARG A 164 -12.89 -2.71 7.64
N GLU A 165 -13.10 -2.36 6.37
CA GLU A 165 -14.15 -1.43 5.95
C GLU A 165 -15.46 -2.11 5.54
N GLY A 166 -15.39 -3.38 5.10
CA GLY A 166 -16.55 -4.16 4.69
C GLY A 166 -17.34 -3.50 3.53
N PRO A 167 -18.59 -3.06 3.75
CA PRO A 167 -19.43 -2.51 2.69
C PRO A 167 -18.92 -1.17 2.11
N ASN A 168 -18.16 -0.40 2.88
CA ASN A 168 -17.67 0.93 2.47
C ASN A 168 -16.29 0.91 1.81
N GLN A 169 -15.79 -0.27 1.43
CA GLN A 169 -14.45 -0.49 0.89
C GLN A 169 -14.10 0.40 -0.32
N PHE A 170 -15.07 0.77 -1.15
CA PHE A 170 -14.80 1.49 -2.40
C PHE A 170 -14.44 2.96 -2.20
N GLN A 171 -14.90 3.57 -1.10
CA GLN A 171 -14.68 5.00 -0.85
C GLN A 171 -13.44 5.23 0.00
N ASN A 172 -13.25 4.41 1.05
CA ASN A 172 -12.21 4.64 2.03
C ASN A 172 -10.86 4.00 1.62
N CYS A 173 -10.87 2.87 0.91
CA CYS A 173 -9.68 2.16 0.43
C CYS A 173 -9.04 2.75 -0.85
N ALA A 174 -9.53 3.89 -1.36
CA ALA A 174 -9.08 4.44 -2.65
C ALA A 174 -7.54 4.62 -2.75
N LYS A 175 -6.90 5.04 -1.65
CA LYS A 175 -5.44 5.27 -1.59
C LYS A 175 -4.63 3.99 -1.77
N GLU A 176 -5.04 2.91 -1.12
CA GLU A 176 -4.32 1.64 -1.19
C GLU A 176 -4.53 0.96 -2.54
N ALA A 177 -5.72 1.12 -3.13
CA ALA A 177 -6.00 0.68 -4.49
C ALA A 177 -5.11 1.42 -5.50
N GLU A 178 -4.94 2.74 -5.36
CA GLU A 178 -4.04 3.53 -6.20
C GLU A 178 -2.58 3.09 -6.05
N GLN A 179 -2.12 2.87 -4.81
CA GLN A 179 -0.76 2.35 -4.55
C GLN A 179 -0.53 1.01 -5.22
N LEU A 180 -1.51 0.09 -5.16
CA LEU A 180 -1.40 -1.18 -5.85
C LEU A 180 -1.29 -1.00 -7.37
N LEU A 181 -2.08 -0.11 -7.97
CA LEU A 181 -2.02 0.17 -9.40
C LEU A 181 -0.65 0.73 -9.82
N GLN A 182 -0.10 1.67 -9.05
CA GLN A 182 1.22 2.24 -9.33
C GLN A 182 2.34 1.18 -9.23
N VAL A 183 2.34 0.37 -8.17
CA VAL A 183 3.37 -0.65 -7.93
C VAL A 183 3.25 -1.81 -8.92
N THR A 184 2.04 -2.27 -9.24
CA THR A 184 1.82 -3.33 -10.24
C THR A 184 2.18 -2.86 -11.65
N LYS A 185 1.87 -1.61 -12.01
CA LYS A 185 2.31 -1.02 -13.28
C LYS A 185 3.84 -0.97 -13.34
N ALA A 186 4.51 -0.43 -12.33
CA ALA A 186 5.97 -0.37 -12.29
C ALA A 186 6.63 -1.76 -12.31
N TYR A 187 6.01 -2.76 -11.68
CA TYR A 187 6.47 -4.14 -11.72
C TYR A 187 6.30 -4.76 -13.12
N GLN A 188 5.15 -4.55 -13.76
CA GLN A 188 4.89 -5.02 -15.12
C GLN A 188 5.80 -4.34 -16.16
N ASP A 189 6.06 -3.05 -16.00
CA ASP A 189 6.96 -2.30 -16.88
C ASP A 189 8.40 -2.82 -16.77
N ARG A 190 8.85 -3.23 -15.58
CA ARG A 190 10.19 -3.81 -15.36
C ARG A 190 10.27 -5.28 -15.78
N TYR A 191 9.38 -6.13 -15.30
CA TYR A 191 9.50 -7.59 -15.39
C TYR A 191 8.45 -8.27 -16.28
N GLY A 192 7.49 -7.53 -16.82
CA GLY A 192 6.50 -8.05 -17.78
C GLY A 192 7.17 -8.58 -19.05
N ASP A 193 6.64 -9.67 -19.59
CA ASP A 193 7.03 -10.25 -20.89
C ASP A 193 8.50 -10.67 -21.04
N LEU A 194 9.23 -10.84 -19.93
CA LEU A 194 10.61 -11.37 -19.95
C LEU A 194 10.68 -12.88 -20.26
N GLY A 195 9.53 -13.58 -20.26
CA GLY A 195 9.44 -15.02 -20.45
C GLY A 195 9.91 -15.84 -19.24
N VAL A 196 9.90 -17.17 -19.38
CA VAL A 196 10.29 -18.12 -18.32
C VAL A 196 11.78 -18.00 -17.99
N HIS A 197 12.62 -17.82 -19.00
CA HIS A 197 14.08 -17.65 -18.87
C HIS A 197 14.50 -16.18 -18.76
N GLY A 198 13.70 -15.37 -18.04
CA GLY A 198 13.99 -13.96 -17.83
C GLY A 198 15.30 -13.76 -17.07
N ASN A 199 16.26 -13.08 -17.70
CA ASN A 199 17.60 -12.79 -17.16
C ASN A 199 17.83 -11.27 -17.06
N ALA A 200 18.90 -10.87 -16.37
CA ALA A 200 19.31 -9.47 -16.29
C ALA A 200 19.53 -8.84 -17.69
N ARG A 201 20.07 -9.63 -18.63
CA ARG A 201 20.30 -9.20 -20.03
C ARG A 201 19.01 -8.85 -20.76
N THR A 202 17.97 -9.67 -20.64
CA THR A 202 16.68 -9.40 -21.31
C THR A 202 15.98 -8.20 -20.67
N CYS A 203 16.09 -8.03 -19.35
CA CYS A 203 15.63 -6.84 -18.64
C CYS A 203 16.31 -5.57 -19.16
N LEU A 204 17.63 -5.59 -19.35
CA LEU A 204 18.39 -4.45 -19.88
C LEU A 204 17.97 -4.10 -21.31
N MET A 205 17.73 -5.09 -22.17
CA MET A 205 17.26 -4.85 -23.54
C MET A 205 15.85 -4.26 -23.56
N LYS A 206 14.95 -4.71 -22.68
CA LYS A 206 13.62 -4.11 -22.52
C LYS A 206 13.71 -2.65 -22.06
N GLN A 207 14.58 -2.37 -21.08
CA GLN A 207 14.82 -1.00 -20.63
C GLN A 207 15.33 -0.12 -21.77
N LYS A 208 16.28 -0.61 -22.57
CA LYS A 208 16.77 0.12 -23.75
C LYS A 208 15.65 0.40 -24.76
N HIS A 209 14.78 -0.57 -25.04
CA HIS A 209 13.64 -0.38 -25.93
C HIS A 209 12.73 0.76 -25.45
N ARG A 210 12.33 0.72 -24.18
CA ARG A 210 11.50 1.77 -23.56
C ARG A 210 12.16 3.15 -23.66
N MET A 211 13.45 3.25 -23.35
CA MET A 211 14.20 4.50 -23.44
C MET A 211 14.35 5.01 -24.89
N MET A 212 14.32 4.13 -25.90
CA MET A 212 14.28 4.55 -27.31
C MET A 212 12.90 5.07 -27.70
N GLU A 213 11.83 4.41 -27.26
CA GLU A 213 10.45 4.81 -27.53
C GLU A 213 10.11 6.15 -26.89
N GLU A 214 10.49 6.35 -25.62
CA GLU A 214 10.31 7.63 -24.91
C GLU A 214 11.04 8.77 -25.62
N ARG A 215 12.27 8.52 -26.11
CA ARG A 215 13.03 9.53 -26.88
C ARG A 215 12.37 9.86 -28.22
N LYS A 216 11.81 8.87 -28.92
CA LYS A 216 11.07 9.11 -30.17
C LYS A 216 9.81 9.92 -29.91
N ALA A 217 9.00 9.51 -28.92
CA ALA A 217 7.78 10.23 -28.55
C ALA A 217 8.06 11.69 -28.12
N GLN A 218 9.16 11.94 -27.42
CA GLN A 218 9.60 13.30 -27.07
C GLN A 218 10.02 14.11 -28.30
N ALA A 219 10.73 13.50 -29.24
CA ALA A 219 11.12 14.16 -30.48
C ALA A 219 9.89 14.54 -31.31
N ASP A 220 8.93 13.62 -31.46
CA ASP A 220 7.68 13.87 -32.20
C ASP A 220 6.84 14.96 -31.51
N ALA A 221 6.71 14.91 -30.17
CA ALA A 221 6.01 15.94 -29.40
C ALA A 221 6.68 17.32 -29.48
N SER A 222 8.01 17.38 -29.61
CA SER A 222 8.75 18.64 -29.80
C SER A 222 8.66 19.20 -31.22
N GLN A 223 8.29 18.37 -32.21
CA GLN A 223 8.08 18.80 -33.59
C GLN A 223 6.65 19.30 -33.83
N GLU A 224 5.69 18.90 -32.98
CA GLU A 224 4.29 19.35 -33.04
C GLU A 224 4.02 20.67 -32.31
N THR A 225 5.00 21.20 -31.56
CA THR A 225 4.96 22.51 -30.89
C THR A 225 5.66 23.59 -31.70
#